data_AF-A0A2E3JCD0-F1
#
_entry.id   AF-A0A2E3JCD0-F1
#
_cell.length_a   1.000
_cell.length_b   1.000
_cell.length_c   1.000
_cell.angle_alpha   90.00
_cell.angle_beta   90.00
_cell.angle_gamma   90.00
#
_symmetry.space_group_name_H-M   'P 1'
#
loop_
_entity.id
_entity.type
_entity.pdbx_description
1 polymer ?
#
loop_
_entity_poly.entity_id
_entity_poly.type
_entity_poly.pdbx_seq_one_letter_code
_entity_poly.pdbx_strand_id
1 'polypeptide(L)' 'MVGEADMKNSEYVEEALSLIDTHLSSVQSREILSGPEVSDLLLDIRLLLMQFESIEEPATATS' A
#
# COMPACT_ATOMS: atom_id res chain seq x y z
N MET A 1 20.74 0.93 16.45
CA MET A 1 19.98 2.19 16.37
C MET A 1 19.36 2.22 15.00
N VAL A 2 18.06 1.98 14.92
CA VAL A 2 17.27 2.13 13.69
C VAL A 2 17.23 3.63 13.40
N GLY A 3 17.59 4.05 12.18
CA GLY A 3 17.62 5.47 11.81
C GLY A 3 16.20 6.04 11.70
N GLU A 4 16.01 7.34 11.95
CA GLU A 4 14.69 8.00 11.85
C GLU A 4 13.99 7.76 10.51
N ALA A 5 14.73 7.66 9.40
CA ALA A 5 14.17 7.35 8.08
C ALA A 5 13.59 5.93 7.99
N ASP A 6 14.21 4.97 8.67
CA ASP A 6 13.80 3.56 8.69
C ASP A 6 12.56 3.38 9.58
N MET A 7 12.49 4.15 10.67
CA MET A 7 11.30 4.23 11.54
C MET A 7 10.10 4.86 10.81
N LYS A 8 10.35 5.94 10.04
CA LYS A 8 9.32 6.61 9.25
C LYS A 8 8.82 5.76 8.08
N ASN A 9 9.70 4.97 7.44
CA ASN A 9 9.31 4.01 6.42
C ASN A 9 8.42 2.90 7.01
N SER A 10 8.76 2.40 8.19
CA SER A 10 7.93 1.42 8.91
C SER A 10 6.53 1.95 9.21
N GLU A 11 6.40 3.21 9.64
CA GLU A 11 5.10 3.84 9.89
C GLU A 11 4.24 3.95 8.62
N TYR A 12 4.83 4.32 7.48
CA TYR A 12 4.12 4.39 6.20
C TYR A 12 3.68 3.00 5.70
N VAL A 13 4.51 1.98 5.89
CA VAL A 13 4.16 0.60 5.53
C VAL A 13 3.02 0.09 6.40
N GLU A 14 3.03 0.37 7.71
CA GLU A 14 1.92 0.01 8.60
C GLU A 14 0.60 0.70 8.22
N GLU A 15 0.65 1.98 7.84
CA GLU A 15 -0.52 2.72 7.35
C GLU A 15 -1.08 2.12 6.04
N ALA A 16 -0.19 1.79 5.09
CA ALA A 16 -0.54 1.13 3.84
C ALA A 16 -1.24 -0.22 4.06
N LEU A 17 -0.67 -1.04 4.94
CA LEU A 17 -1.22 -2.34 5.31
C LEU A 17 -2.59 -2.20 5.98
N SER A 18 -2.76 -1.22 6.88
CA SER A 18 -4.05 -0.95 7.53
C SER A 18 -5.14 -0.52 6.53
N LEU A 19 -4.79 0.25 5.50
CA LEU A 19 -5.70 0.62 4.41
C LEU A 19 -6.12 -0.61 3.60
N ILE A 20 -5.15 -1.44 3.21
CA ILE A 20 -5.40 -2.69 2.49
C ILE A 20 -6.32 -3.61 3.31
N ASP A 21 -6.02 -3.83 4.59
CA ASP A 21 -6.82 -4.69 5.48
C ASP A 21 -8.26 -4.18 5.65
N THR A 22 -8.46 -2.86 5.67
CA THR A 22 -9.79 -2.25 5.73
C THR A 22 -10.60 -2.54 4.47
N HIS A 23 -10.00 -2.37 3.29
CA HIS A 23 -10.64 -2.67 2.02
C HIS A 23 -10.94 -4.17 1.88
N LEU A 24 -10.00 -5.03 2.26
CA LEU A 24 -10.18 -6.49 2.24
C LEU A 24 -11.26 -6.96 3.22
N SER A 25 -11.32 -6.40 4.43
CA SER A 25 -12.33 -6.75 5.44
C SER A 25 -13.75 -6.37 5.00
N SER A 26 -13.90 -5.23 4.32
CA SER A 26 -15.20 -4.81 3.77
C SER A 26 -15.73 -5.82 2.74
N VAL A 27 -14.80 -6.42 1.99
CA VAL A 27 -15.03 -7.39 0.93
C VAL A 27 -15.27 -8.79 1.50
N GLN A 28 -14.62 -9.13 2.63
CA GLN A 28 -14.75 -10.44 3.31
C GLN A 28 -16.14 -10.68 3.92
N SER A 29 -16.89 -9.61 4.21
CA SER A 29 -18.29 -9.69 4.67
C SER A 29 -19.29 -10.11 3.57
N ARG A 30 -18.85 -10.15 2.30
CA ARG A 30 -19.67 -10.54 1.16
C ARG A 30 -19.37 -11.99 0.78
N GLU A 31 -20.42 -12.81 0.72
CA GLU A 31 -20.32 -14.26 0.51
C GLU A 31 -19.76 -14.62 -0.89
N ILE A 32 -19.96 -13.76 -1.90
CA ILE A 32 -19.44 -13.93 -3.27
C ILE A 32 -19.09 -12.55 -3.84
N LEU A 33 -17.90 -12.44 -4.43
CA LEU A 33 -17.49 -11.28 -5.22
C LEU A 33 -17.54 -11.62 -6.70
N SER A 34 -18.01 -10.69 -7.52
CA SER A 34 -17.92 -10.82 -8.96
C SER A 34 -16.47 -10.59 -9.45
N GLY A 35 -16.12 -11.19 -10.59
CA GLY A 35 -14.79 -10.99 -11.21
C GLY A 35 -14.40 -9.52 -11.44
N PRO A 36 -15.32 -8.63 -11.84
CA PRO A 36 -15.07 -7.19 -11.90
C PRO A 36 -14.73 -6.57 -10.55
N GLU A 37 -15.47 -6.90 -9.48
CA GLU A 37 -15.21 -6.35 -8.13
C GLU A 37 -13.83 -6.78 -7.59
N VAL A 38 -13.39 -8.00 -7.91
CA VAL A 38 -12.04 -8.46 -7.58
C VAL A 38 -10.98 -7.68 -8.37
N SER A 39 -11.25 -7.39 -9.65
CA SER A 39 -10.32 -6.65 -10.50
C SER A 39 -10.17 -5.19 -10.06
N ASP A 40 -11.27 -4.55 -9.65
CA ASP A 40 -11.28 -3.18 -9.12
C ASP A 40 -10.52 -3.11 -7.79
N LEU A 41 -10.75 -4.05 -6.87
CA LEU A 41 -10.01 -4.11 -5.60
C LEU A 41 -8.50 -4.30 -5.83
N LEU A 42 -8.09 -5.16 -6.76
CA LEU A 42 -6.68 -5.36 -7.09
C LEU A 42 -6.06 -4.09 -7.72
N LEU A 43 -6.84 -3.33 -8.49
CA LEU A 43 -6.40 -2.06 -9.05
C LEU A 43 -6.21 -1.01 -7.96
N ASP A 44 -7.15 -0.90 -7.02
CA ASP A 44 -7.06 0.02 -5.87
C ASP A 44 -5.82 -0.29 -5.01
N ILE A 45 -5.57 -1.57 -4.71
CA ILE A 45 -4.36 -2.01 -3.99
C ILE A 45 -3.10 -1.61 -4.76
N ARG A 46 -3.07 -1.81 -6.09
CA ARG A 46 -1.91 -1.43 -6.92
C ARG A 46 -1.67 0.08 -6.88
N LEU A 47 -2.74 0.88 -6.99
CA LEU A 47 -2.64 2.34 -6.95
C LEU A 47 -2.18 2.85 -5.58
N LEU A 48 -2.61 2.21 -4.48
CA LEU A 48 -2.10 2.50 -3.15
C LEU A 48 -0.60 2.20 -3.07
N LEU A 49 -0.16 1.02 -3.49
CA LEU A 49 1.26 0.62 -3.47
C LEU A 49 2.16 1.55 -4.31
N MET A 50 1.69 2.00 -5.48
CA MET A 50 2.44 2.95 -6.32
C MET A 50 2.66 4.33 -5.68
N GLN A 51 1.77 4.75 -4.78
CA GLN A 51 1.95 5.99 -4.01
C GLN A 51 3.10 5.89 -3.01
N PHE A 52 3.40 4.67 -2.53
CA PHE A 52 4.53 4.42 -1.62
C PHE A 52 5.85 4.21 -2.37
N GLU A 53 5.83 3.62 -3.57
CA GLU A 53 7.04 3.48 -4.41
C GLU A 53 7.60 4.85 -4.86
N SER A 54 6.74 5.85 -5.03
CA SER A 54 7.14 7.23 -5.39
C SER A 54 7.84 7.99 -4.24
N ILE A 55 7.93 7.40 -3.04
CA ILE A 55 8.61 8.00 -1.87
C ILE A 55 10.12 7.67 -1.87
N GLU A 56 10.59 6.76 -2.74
CA GLU A 56 11.97 6.24 -2.73
C GLU A 56 12.96 6.92 -3.70
N GLU A 57 12.64 8.08 -4.29
CA GLU A 57 13.61 8.86 -5.08
C GLU A 57 13.65 10.33 -4.62
N PRO A 58 14.72 10.75 -3.90
CA PRO A 58 15.89 11.28 -4.62
C PRO A 58 17.24 11.09 -3.87
N ALA A 59 18.23 10.43 -4.49
CA ALA A 59 19.65 10.83 -4.44
C ALA A 59 20.61 9.79 -5.08
N THR A 60 20.71 9.76 -6.40
CA THR A 60 22.01 9.47 -7.05
C THR A 60 22.20 10.38 -8.26
N ALA A 61 22.21 11.69 -8.02
CA ALA A 61 22.79 12.68 -8.94
C ALA A 61 24.09 13.21 -8.34
N THR A 62 25.08 12.33 -8.17
CA THR A 62 26.49 12.73 -8.00
C THR A 62 27.38 11.71 -8.70
N SER A 63 27.72 11.99 -9.95
CA SER A 63 29.07 11.86 -10.56
C SER A 63 29.04 12.39 -11.99
#